data_AF-A0A973TMH0-F1
#
_entry.id   AF-A0A973TMH0-F1
#
_cell.length_a   1.000
_cell.length_b   1.000
_cell.length_c   1.000
_cell.angle_alpha   90.00
_cell.angle_beta   90.00
_cell.angle_gamma   90.00
#
_symmetry.space_group_name_H-M   'P 1'
#
loop_
_entity.id
_entity.type
_entity.pdbx_description
1 polymer ?
#
loop_
_entity_poly.entity_id
_entity_poly.type
_entity_poly.pdbx_seq_one_letter_code
_entity_poly.pdbx_strand_id
1 'polypeptide(L)' 'MPNPLVAPVIGFLSKLSFPRLFAVTAALWVLNIFIPDPIPFVDEILLGLGTLLLGSLRKRKEPGVIDAPPSKR' A
#
# COMPACT_ATOMS: atom_id res chain seq x y z
N MET A 1 27.10 -10.40 -3.45
CA MET A 1 26.95 -11.67 -2.69
C MET A 1 25.66 -11.57 -1.90
N PRO A 2 24.70 -12.51 -2.02
CA PRO A 2 23.46 -12.46 -1.25
C PRO A 2 23.79 -12.54 0.24
N ASN A 3 23.44 -11.51 1.00
CA ASN A 3 23.65 -11.51 2.44
C ASN A 3 22.66 -12.52 3.07
N PRO A 4 23.14 -13.57 3.77
CA PRO A 4 22.30 -14.62 4.33
C PRO A 4 21.23 -14.10 5.32
N LEU A 5 21.42 -12.90 5.87
CA LEU A 5 20.45 -12.23 6.74
C LEU A 5 19.29 -11.57 5.98
N VAL A 6 19.53 -11.14 4.73
CA VAL A 6 18.55 -10.39 3.93
C VAL A 6 17.66 -11.33 3.12
N ALA A 7 18.19 -12.48 2.70
CA ALA A 7 17.47 -13.49 1.95
C ALA A 7 16.12 -13.96 2.57
N PRO A 8 16.03 -14.27 3.88
CA PRO A 8 14.76 -14.67 4.49
C PRO A 8 13.76 -13.51 4.58
N VAL A 9 14.23 -12.27 4.78
CA VAL A 9 13.39 -11.08 4.84
C VAL A 9 12.76 -10.80 3.48
N ILE A 10 13.55 -10.85 2.40
CA ILE A 10 13.05 -10.69 1.03
C ILE A 10 12.04 -11.80 0.70
N GLY A 11 12.35 -13.07 1.02
CA GLY A 11 11.43 -14.19 0.77
C GLY A 11 10.10 -14.08 1.53
N PHE A 12 10.10 -13.47 2.71
CA PHE A 12 8.90 -13.15 3.47
C PHE A 12 8.11 -11.97 2.88
N LEU A 13 8.79 -10.87 2.51
CA LEU A 13 8.18 -9.70 1.87
C LEU A 13 7.56 -10.05 0.51
N SER A 14 8.22 -10.89 -0.30
CA SER A 14 7.72 -11.32 -1.61
C SER A 14 6.43 -12.14 -1.54
N LYS A 15 6.10 -12.73 -0.38
CA LYS A 15 4.83 -13.45 -0.15
C LYS A 15 3.69 -12.53 0.29
N LEU A 16 3.98 -11.27 0.59
CA LEU A 16 2.98 -10.29 1.00
C LEU A 16 2.23 -9.75 -0.22
N SER A 17 0.90 -9.64 -0.12
CA SER A 17 0.10 -9.03 -1.19
C SER A 17 0.40 -7.53 -1.31
N PHE A 18 0.27 -6.99 -2.53
CA PHE A 18 0.58 -5.58 -2.86
C PHE A 18 0.04 -4.54 -1.84
N PRO A 19 -1.20 -4.67 -1.30
CA PRO A 19 -1.70 -3.74 -0.29
C PRO A 19 -0.99 -3.83 1.07
N ARG A 20 -0.53 -5.03 1.46
CA ARG A 20 0.15 -5.26 2.74
C ARG A 20 1.60 -4.79 2.67
N LEU A 21 2.27 -5.01 1.53
CA LEU A 21 3.61 -4.52 1.25
C LEU A 21 3.65 -2.98 1.32
N PHE A 22 2.65 -2.32 0.74
CA PHE A 22 2.48 -0.87 0.84
C PHE A 22 2.31 -0.39 2.28
N ALA A 23 1.48 -1.06 3.09
CA ALA A 23 1.30 -0.70 4.50
C ALA A 23 2.59 -0.85 5.33
N VAL A 24 3.35 -1.93 5.10
CA VAL A 24 4.64 -2.15 5.78
C VAL A 24 5.65 -1.07 5.40
N THR A 25 5.76 -0.75 4.11
CA THR A 25 6.66 0.32 3.63
C THR A 25 6.24 1.69 4.18
N ALA A 26 4.93 2.00 4.19
CA ALA A 26 4.42 3.23 4.75
C ALA A 26 4.70 3.33 6.26
N ALA A 27 4.51 2.25 7.01
CA ALA A 27 4.82 2.21 8.45
C ALA A 27 6.31 2.42 8.73
N LEU A 28 7.20 1.79 7.94
CA LEU A 28 8.64 1.99 8.03
C LEU A 28 9.03 3.44 7.70
N TRP A 29 8.38 4.05 6.71
CA TRP A 29 8.59 5.44 6.32
C TRP A 29 8.13 6.43 7.41
N VAL A 30 7.00 6.16 8.06
CA VAL A 30 6.52 6.94 9.21
C VAL A 30 7.45 6.77 10.42
N LEU A 31 7.90 5.56 10.72
CA LEU A 31 8.89 5.33 11.79
C LEU A 31 10.19 6.09 11.54
N ASN A 32 10.62 6.17 10.27
CA ASN A 32 11.80 6.93 9.87
C ASN A 32 11.65 8.43 10.14
N ILE A 33 10.44 8.98 10.06
CA ILE A 33 10.14 10.38 10.39
C ILE A 33 10.27 10.68 11.90
N PHE A 34 9.93 9.71 12.76
CA PHE A 34 9.97 9.89 14.22
C PHE A 34 11.40 9.84 14.79
N ILE A 35 12.37 9.36 14.01
CA ILE A 35 13.79 9.59 14.27
C ILE A 35 14.07 11.03 13.83
N PRO A 36 14.53 11.95 14.70
CA PRO A 36 14.53 13.38 14.41
C PRO A 36 15.48 13.72 13.25
N ASP A 37 14.90 13.86 12.06
CA ASP A 37 15.53 14.40 10.86
C ASP A 37 15.09 15.88 10.70
N PRO A 38 15.94 16.80 10.22
CA PRO A 38 15.69 18.25 10.22
C PRO A 38 14.77 18.73 9.08
N ILE A 39 13.91 17.86 8.55
CA ILE A 39 13.16 18.12 7.31
C ILE A 39 11.76 18.69 7.64
N PRO A 40 11.48 19.97 7.33
CA PRO A 40 10.14 20.55 7.46
C PRO A 40 9.15 19.91 6.45
N PHE A 41 7.84 20.00 6.71
CA PHE A 41 6.72 19.50 5.87
C PHE A 41 6.35 18.01 5.98
N VAL A 42 6.90 17.32 6.97
CA VAL A 42 6.54 15.95 7.33
C VAL A 42 5.04 15.79 7.59
N ASP A 43 4.45 16.76 8.29
CA ASP A 43 3.06 16.70 8.74
C ASP A 43 2.06 16.82 7.56
N GLU A 44 2.36 17.64 6.55
CA GLU A 44 1.56 17.75 5.32
C GLU A 44 1.62 16.47 4.47
N ILE A 45 2.78 15.81 4.40
CA ILE A 45 2.92 14.55 3.66
C ILE A 45 2.17 13.44 4.40
N LEU A 46 2.25 13.39 5.74
CA LEU A 46 1.46 12.49 6.57
C LEU A 46 -0.05 12.67 6.35
N LEU A 47 -0.53 13.91 6.28
CA LEU A 47 -1.93 14.22 5.97
C LEU A 47 -2.33 13.81 4.55
N GLY A 48 -1.48 14.07 3.55
CA GLY A 48 -1.69 13.66 2.16
C GLY A 48 -1.77 12.14 2.00
N LEU A 49 -0.86 11.41 2.68
CA LEU A 49 -0.84 9.95 2.71
C LEU A 49 -2.05 9.37 3.44
N GLY A 50 -2.46 9.95 4.56
CA GLY A 50 -3.66 9.56 5.28
C GLY A 50 -4.92 9.71 4.41
N THR A 51 -5.01 10.78 3.64
CA THR A 51 -6.13 11.03 2.71
C THR A 51 -6.16 10.03 1.57
N LEU A 52 -5.01 9.71 0.97
CA LEU A 52 -4.90 8.68 -0.08
C LEU A 52 -5.25 7.29 0.44
N LEU A 53 -4.79 6.94 1.65
CA LEU A 53 -5.13 5.68 2.31
C LEU A 53 -6.64 5.58 2.57
N LEU A 54 -7.25 6.65 3.09
CA LEU A 54 -8.69 6.72 3.33
C LEU A 54 -9.50 6.64 2.03
N GLY A 55 -9.02 7.26 0.96
CA GLY A 55 -9.58 7.13 -0.39
C GLY A 55 -9.49 5.71 -0.94
N SER A 56 -8.41 4.98 -0.63
CA SER A 56 -8.19 3.61 -1.09
C SER A 56 -9.02 2.56 -0.33
N LEU A 57 -9.45 2.86 0.90
CA LEU A 57 -10.30 2.00 1.72
C LEU A 57 -11.72 1.85 1.15
N ARG A 58 -12.16 2.77 0.30
CA ARG A 58 -13.35 2.57 -0.53
C ARG A 58 -13.00 1.63 -1.67
N LYS A 59 -13.14 0.32 -1.38
CA LYS A 59 -13.28 -0.74 -2.40
C LYS A 59 -14.10 -0.18 -3.56
N ARG A 60 -13.49 -0.09 -4.75
CA ARG A 60 -14.26 0.09 -5.97
C ARG A 60 -15.20 -1.12 -6.04
N LYS A 61 -16.50 -0.88 -5.86
CA LYS A 61 -17.52 -1.82 -6.30
C LYS A 61 -17.26 -1.97 -7.80
N GLU A 62 -16.68 -3.08 -8.22
CA GLU A 62 -16.60 -3.41 -9.64
C GLU A 62 -18.02 -3.26 -10.19
N PRO A 63 -18.27 -2.38 -11.16
CA PRO A 63 -19.51 -2.44 -11.91
C PRO A 63 -19.50 -3.81 -12.57
N GLY A 64 -20.33 -4.70 -12.06
CA GLY A 64 -20.46 -6.07 -12.54
C GLY A 64 -20.62 -6.06 -14.06
N VAL A 65 -19.59 -6.56 -14.70
CA VAL A 65 -19.56 -7.24 -15.99
C VAL A 65 -20.94 -7.84 -16.33
N ILE A 66 -21.50 -7.38 -17.47
CA ILE A 66 -22.55 -7.95 -18.36
C ILE A 66 -23.99 -8.15 -17.83
N ASP A 67 -24.83 -7.14 -18.03
CA ASP A 67 -26.20 -7.36 -18.52
C ASP A 67 -26.13 -7.60 -20.04
N ALA A 68 -25.77 -8.82 -20.45
CA ALA A 68 -26.03 -9.27 -21.82
C ALA A 68 -27.52 -9.63 -21.92
N PRO A 69 -28.29 -9.03 -22.85
CA PRO A 69 -29.71 -9.34 -22.95
C PRO A 69 -29.88 -10.78 -23.47
N PRO A 70 -30.76 -11.61 -22.88
CA PRO A 70 -31.12 -12.86 -23.51
C PRO A 70 -31.94 -12.52 -24.76
N SER A 71 -31.30 -12.66 -25.93
CA SER A 71 -31.98 -12.81 -27.21
C SER A 71 -32.92 -14.01 -27.09
N LYS A 72 -34.21 -13.74 -26.87
CA LYS A 72 -35.27 -14.73 -27.08
C LYS A 72 -35.80 -14.56 -28.51
N ARG A 73 -35.55 -15.61 -29.30
CA ARG A 73 -36.30 -15.96 -30.51
C ARG A 73 -37.79 -16.13 -30.21
#